data_AF-A0A5C6QRY4-F1
#
_entry.id   AF-A0A5C6QRY4-F1
#
_cell.length_a   1.000
_cell.length_b   1.000
_cell.length_c   1.000
_cell.angle_alpha   90.00
_cell.angle_beta   90.00
_cell.angle_gamma   90.00
#
_symmetry.space_group_name_H-M   'P 1'
#
loop_
_entity.id
_entity.type
_entity.pdbx_description
1 polymer ?
#
loop_
_entity_poly.entity_id
_entity_poly.type
_entity_poly.pdbx_seq_one_letter_code
_entity_poly.pdbx_strand_id
1 'polypeptide(L)' 'MNLSFKNTIVTLGLFFIFIGIVFLTVENTFYQYLDENLVLHESLFLPLGVLTIIIGTLLLVYSVLKKTFKSLNKRS' A
#
# COMPACT_ATOMS: atom_id res chain seq x y z
N MET A 1 -17.67 -8.36 13.62
CA MET A 1 -16.50 -9.13 13.16
C MET A 1 -15.33 -8.84 14.10
N ASN A 2 -14.99 -9.78 15.01
CA ASN A 2 -13.89 -9.57 15.95
C ASN A 2 -12.55 -9.69 15.20
N LEU A 3 -12.04 -8.56 14.71
CA LEU A 3 -10.69 -8.48 14.15
C LEU A 3 -9.69 -8.69 15.28
N SER A 4 -9.18 -9.92 15.39
CA SER A 4 -8.08 -10.26 16.28
C SER A 4 -6.90 -9.32 16.01
N PHE A 5 -6.54 -8.50 17.01
CA PHE A 5 -5.47 -7.49 16.95
C PHE A 5 -4.11 -8.02 16.42
N LYS A 6 -3.89 -9.34 16.44
CA LYS A 6 -2.67 -9.97 15.89
C LYS A 6 -2.54 -9.83 14.37
N ASN A 7 -3.66 -9.81 13.64
CA ASN A 7 -3.64 -9.72 12.18
C ASN A 7 -4.13 -8.38 11.65
N THR A 8 -4.70 -7.50 12.48
CA THR A 8 -5.25 -6.21 12.05
C THR A 8 -4.23 -5.34 11.30
N ILE A 9 -2.97 -5.29 11.74
CA ILE A 9 -1.92 -4.49 11.06
C ILE A 9 -1.57 -5.08 9.70
N VAL A 10 -1.48 -6.41 9.59
CA VAL A 10 -1.20 -7.10 8.33
C VAL A 10 -2.37 -6.93 7.35
N THR A 11 -3.60 -7.12 7.82
CA THR A 11 -4.82 -6.89 7.03
C THR A 11 -4.90 -5.44 6.55
N LEU A 12 -4.61 -4.47 7.42
CA LEU A 12 -4.58 -3.06 7.05
C LEU A 12 -3.49 -2.76 6.02
N GLY A 13 -2.29 -3.33 6.20
CA GLY A 13 -1.20 -3.21 5.23
C GLY A 13 -1.57 -3.75 3.85
N LEU A 14 -2.15 -4.95 3.80
CA LEU A 14 -2.65 -5.55 2.55
C LEU A 14 -3.78 -4.72 1.92
N PHE A 15 -4.67 -4.16 2.74
CA PHE A 15 -5.75 -3.29 2.27
C PHE A 15 -5.21 -2.01 1.63
N PHE A 16 -4.21 -1.36 2.24
CA PHE A 16 -3.56 -0.19 1.66
C PHE A 16 -2.82 -0.51 0.35
N ILE A 17 -2.13 -1.65 0.28
CA ILE A 17 -1.50 -2.11 -0.97
C ILE A 17 -2.56 -2.34 -2.04
N PHE A 18 -3.66 -3.01 -1.71
CA PHE A 18 -4.76 -3.26 -2.64
C PHE A 18 -5.34 -1.95 -3.18
N ILE A 19 -5.64 -0.98 -2.32
CA ILE A 19 -6.11 0.34 -2.74
C ILE A 19 -5.10 1.01 -3.68
N GLY A 20 -3.81 0.98 -3.34
CA GLY A 20 -2.80 1.62 -4.18
C GLY A 20 -2.67 0.98 -5.54
N ILE A 21 -2.78 -0.36 -5.64
CA ILE A 21 -2.85 -1.06 -6.93
C ILE A 21 -4.08 -0.60 -7.73
N VAL A 22 -5.24 -0.46 -7.09
CA VAL A 22 -6.44 0.05 -7.76
C VAL A 22 -6.21 1.46 -8.29
N PHE A 23 -5.63 2.36 -7.49
CA PHE A 23 -5.32 3.72 -7.95
C PHE A 23 -4.32 3.74 -9.11
N LEU A 24 -3.25 2.96 -9.05
CA LEU A 24 -2.29 2.87 -10.16
C LEU A 24 -2.92 2.26 -11.43
N THR A 25 -3.84 1.32 -11.27
CA THR A 25 -4.57 0.74 -12.41
C THR A 25 -5.48 1.78 -13.05
N VAL A 26 -6.20 2.56 -12.25
CA VAL A 26 -7.04 3.67 -12.73
C VAL A 26 -6.20 4.72 -13.43
N GLU A 27 -5.07 5.14 -12.85
CA GLU A 27 -4.13 6.08 -13.46
C GLU A 27 -3.69 5.61 -14.85
N ASN A 28 -3.17 4.38 -14.93
CA ASN A 28 -2.63 3.83 -16.17
C ASN A 28 -3.71 3.59 -17.24
N THR A 29 -4.97 3.40 -16.83
CA THR A 29 -6.08 3.12 -17.75
C THR A 29 -6.72 4.41 -18.27
N PHE A 30 -6.85 5.43 -17.44
CA PHE A 30 -7.68 6.61 -17.75
C PHE A 30 -6.91 7.92 -17.88
N TYR A 31 -5.69 8.02 -17.34
CA TYR A 31 -5.01 9.32 -17.22
C TYR A 31 -3.62 9.34 -17.86
N GLN A 32 -2.93 8.19 -17.94
CA GLN A 32 -1.57 8.11 -18.46
C GLN A 32 -1.50 8.14 -20.00
N TYR A 33 -1.99 9.22 -20.62
CA TYR A 33 -1.92 9.47 -22.06
C TYR A 33 -1.59 10.95 -22.36
N LEU A 34 -1.09 11.20 -23.57
CA LEU A 34 -0.86 12.54 -24.10
C LEU A 34 -2.08 12.99 -24.89
N ASP A 35 -2.55 14.21 -24.66
CA ASP A 35 -3.62 14.80 -25.46
C ASP A 35 -3.15 15.23 -26.86
N GLU A 36 -4.07 15.80 -27.65
CA GLU A 36 -3.79 16.32 -28.99
C GLU A 36 -2.74 17.45 -29.00
N ASN A 37 -2.52 18.10 -27.86
CA ASN A 37 -1.52 19.16 -27.67
C ASN A 37 -0.22 18.63 -27.06
N LEU A 38 -0.05 17.30 -26.96
CA LEU A 38 1.08 16.62 -26.33
C LEU A 38 1.25 16.95 -24.84
N VAL A 39 0.15 17.33 -24.18
CA VAL A 39 0.09 17.58 -22.74
C VAL A 39 -0.28 16.28 -22.03
N LEU A 40 0.49 15.95 -21.00
CA LEU A 40 0.20 14.81 -20.13
C LEU A 40 -0.96 15.17 -19.21
N HIS A 41 -2.02 14.35 -19.22
CA HIS A 41 -3.10 14.49 -18.26
C HIS A 41 -2.71 13.87 -16.92
N GLU A 42 -2.29 14.72 -15.98
CA GLU A 42 -1.98 14.25 -14.63
C GLU A 42 -3.25 14.09 -13.79
N SER A 43 -3.27 13.05 -12.96
CA SER A 43 -4.30 12.83 -11.97
C SER A 43 -3.69 12.61 -10.58
N LEU A 44 -4.52 12.76 -9.54
CA LEU A 44 -4.09 12.46 -8.16
C LEU A 44 -3.98 10.95 -7.89
N PHE A 45 -4.43 10.08 -8.80
CA PHE A 45 -4.37 8.63 -8.61
C PHE A 45 -2.94 8.11 -8.59
N LEU A 46 -2.01 8.71 -9.36
CA LEU A 46 -0.58 8.34 -9.30
C LEU A 46 0.04 8.61 -7.91
N PRO A 47 0.04 9.85 -7.38
CA PRO A 47 0.63 10.11 -6.07
C PRO A 47 -0.12 9.37 -4.94
N LEU A 48 -1.45 9.27 -5.00
CA LEU A 48 -2.22 8.51 -4.00
C LEU A 48 -1.93 7.00 -4.06
N GLY A 49 -1.79 6.43 -5.26
CA GLY A 49 -1.45 5.03 -5.46
C GLY A 49 -0.09 4.68 -4.89
N VAL A 50 0.91 5.52 -5.15
CA VAL A 50 2.26 5.36 -4.60
C VAL A 50 2.26 5.50 -3.08
N LEU A 51 1.64 6.55 -2.54
CA LEU A 51 1.61 6.79 -1.08
C LEU A 51 0.92 5.65 -0.33
N THR A 52 -0.20 5.14 -0.85
CA THR A 52 -0.92 4.03 -0.22
C THR A 52 -0.13 2.72 -0.26
N ILE A 53 0.59 2.43 -1.36
CA ILE A 53 1.53 1.29 -1.42
C ILE A 53 2.67 1.44 -0.42
N ILE A 54 3.26 2.64 -0.29
CA ILE A 54 4.33 2.91 0.69
C ILE A 54 3.82 2.64 2.11
N ILE A 55 2.66 3.20 2.48
CA ILE A 55 2.06 3.00 3.80
C ILE A 55 1.80 1.51 4.05
N GLY A 56 1.20 0.81 3.09
CA GLY A 56 0.92 -0.61 3.22
C GLY A 56 2.19 -1.45 3.39
N THR A 57 3.23 -1.15 2.62
CA THR A 57 4.55 -1.81 2.72
C THR A 57 5.19 -1.57 4.09
N LEU A 58 5.17 -0.34 4.60
CA LEU A 58 5.70 -0.01 5.92
C LEU A 58 4.98 -0.78 7.04
N LEU A 59 3.65 -0.92 6.95
CA LEU A 59 2.86 -1.70 7.91
C LEU A 59 3.25 -3.19 7.90
N LEU A 60 3.50 -3.76 6.71
CA LEU A 60 3.95 -5.15 6.59
C LEU A 60 5.37 -5.34 7.14
N VAL A 61 6.31 -4.45 6.79
CA VAL A 61 7.68 -4.47 7.32
C VAL A 61 7.69 -4.38 8.84
N TYR A 62 6.93 -3.43 9.40
CA TYR A 62 6.78 -3.30 10.86
C TYR A 62 6.25 -4.60 11.49
N SER A 63 5.25 -5.23 10.88
CA SER A 63 4.66 -6.48 11.38
C SER A 63 5.68 -7.63 11.38
N VAL A 64 6.50 -7.74 10.34
CA VAL A 64 7.58 -8.74 10.23
C VAL A 64 8.63 -8.49 11.30
N LEU A 65 9.15 -7.26 11.40
CA LEU A 65 10.16 -6.89 12.40
C LEU A 65 9.67 -7.19 13.82
N LYS A 66 8.46 -6.75 14.17
CA LYS A 66 7.85 -7.02 15.48
C LYS A 66 7.77 -8.52 15.80
N LYS A 67 7.43 -9.34 14.80
CA LYS A 67 7.38 -10.80 14.97
C LYS A 67 8.77 -11.40 15.18
N THR A 68 9.77 -10.94 14.43
CA THR A 68 11.17 -11.39 14.56
C THR A 68 11.74 -11.02 15.92
N PHE A 69 11.61 -9.77 16.37
CA PHE A 69 12.05 -9.33 17.70
C PHE A 69 11.38 -10.12 18.83
N LYS A 70 10.06 -10.35 18.74
CA LYS A 70 9.35 -11.17 19.74
C LYS A 70 9.84 -12.62 19.75
N SER A 71 10.17 -13.18 18.59
CA SER A 71 10.70 -14.54 18.49
C SER A 71 12.11 -14.65 19.08
N LEU A 72 12.95 -13.62 18.90
CA LEU A 72 14.30 -13.58 19.49
C LEU A 72 14.24 -13.45 21.01
N ASN A 73 13.40 -12.55 21.53
CA ASN A 73 13.27 -12.32 22.97
C ASN A 73 12.61 -13.48 23.74
N LYS A 74 11.94 -14.41 23.05
CA LYS A 74 11.38 -15.63 23.67
C LYS A 74 12.40 -16.78 23.74
N ARG A 75 13.54 -16.66 23.07
CA ARG A 75 14.60 -17.68 23.03
C ARG A 75 15.78 -17.37 23.97
N SER A 76 15.84 -16.15 24.52
CA SER A 76 16.73 -15.76 25.62
C SER A 76 16.02 -15.90 26.95
#